data_AF-A0A167ITU4-F1
#
_entry.id   AF-A0A167ITU4-F1
#
_cell.length_a   1.000
_cell.length_b   1.000
_cell.length_c   1.000
_cell.angle_alpha   90.00
_cell.angle_beta   90.00
_cell.angle_gamma   90.00
#
_symmetry.space_group_name_H-M   'P 1'
#
loop_
_entity.id
_entity.type
_entity.pdbx_description
1 polymer ?
#
loop_
_entity_poly.entity_id
_entity_poly.type
_entity_poly.pdbx_seq_one_letter_code
_entity_poly.pdbx_strand_id
1 'polypeptide(L)'
;MRLLSISMLSIFITISSTAQIGAVIGGNTIEHPNKVIEEKNKKLSVTKNLAEFITKYCNTDREKAFALYNWLAQNIAYDHELRTNRKMQKEVYVSETSVVQRALSKRKALCGGYAFLFRDLCKELGIQTKVIHGFSKSYTVNKNNLATPNHTWNAVLINGNWHLLDITMARSQGSGGKPSSYWFMTDPTYFIKTHFPENRKWSFLKHPISRSEFEKLPSI
;
A
#
# COMPACT_ATOMS: atom_id res chain seq x y z
N MET A 1 1.09 -22.10 -50.96
CA MET A 1 1.94 -22.13 -49.75
C MET A 1 1.36 -21.14 -48.74
N ARG A 2 0.51 -21.60 -47.81
CA ARG A 2 -0.11 -20.75 -46.77
C ARG A 2 0.71 -20.90 -45.48
N LEU A 3 1.25 -19.80 -44.98
CA LEU A 3 1.95 -19.71 -43.70
C LEU A 3 0.94 -19.81 -42.55
N LEU A 4 1.10 -20.81 -41.69
CA LEU A 4 0.37 -20.97 -40.43
C LEU A 4 0.91 -19.95 -39.42
N SER A 5 0.05 -19.01 -38.99
CA SER A 5 0.31 -18.12 -37.87
C SER A 5 0.18 -18.92 -36.56
N ILE A 6 1.29 -19.08 -35.85
CA ILE A 6 1.30 -19.67 -34.51
C ILE A 6 0.88 -18.56 -33.54
N SER A 7 -0.37 -18.61 -33.09
CA SER A 7 -0.87 -17.77 -32.00
C SER A 7 -0.19 -18.19 -30.70
N MET A 8 0.70 -17.34 -30.19
CA MET A 8 1.31 -17.46 -28.87
C MET A 8 0.23 -17.27 -27.79
N LEU A 9 -0.35 -18.39 -27.36
CA LEU A 9 -1.28 -18.43 -26.23
C LEU A 9 -0.50 -18.06 -24.96
N SER A 10 -0.61 -16.81 -24.53
CA SER A 10 0.00 -16.32 -23.30
C SER A 10 -0.73 -16.94 -22.10
N ILE A 11 -0.12 -17.97 -21.50
CA ILE A 11 -0.62 -18.60 -20.28
C ILE A 11 -0.43 -17.61 -19.12
N PHE A 12 -1.51 -16.92 -18.73
CA PHE A 12 -1.54 -16.15 -17.49
C PHE A 12 -1.62 -17.11 -16.30
N ILE A 13 -0.47 -17.44 -15.70
CA ILE A 13 -0.41 -18.14 -14.42
C ILE A 13 -1.04 -17.23 -13.36
N THR A 14 -2.23 -17.59 -12.88
CA THR A 14 -2.96 -16.86 -11.85
C THR A 14 -2.30 -17.06 -10.49
N ILE A 15 -1.59 -16.04 -10.00
CA ILE A 15 -1.07 -16.01 -8.64
C ILE A 15 -1.98 -15.10 -7.81
N SER A 16 -2.72 -15.71 -6.88
CA SER A 16 -3.55 -15.02 -5.88
C SER A 16 -2.68 -14.10 -5.03
N SER A 17 -2.89 -12.78 -5.11
CA SER A 17 -2.27 -11.81 -4.20
C SER A 17 -3.16 -11.65 -2.97
N THR A 18 -2.78 -12.23 -1.83
CA THR A 18 -3.34 -11.83 -0.54
C THR A 18 -2.77 -10.45 -0.15
N ALA A 19 -3.44 -9.71 0.73
CA ALA A 19 -2.89 -8.52 1.36
C ALA A 19 -1.80 -9.11 2.22
N GLN A 20 -0.57 -8.83 1.86
CA GLN A 20 0.59 -9.47 2.47
C GLN A 20 0.89 -8.89 3.86
N ILE A 21 -0.13 -8.84 4.72
CA ILE A 21 0.03 -8.90 6.18
C ILE A 21 -0.98 -9.89 6.78
N GLY A 22 -2.24 -9.92 6.31
CA GLY A 22 -3.31 -10.71 6.94
C GLY A 22 -3.08 -12.23 6.98
N ALA A 23 -2.18 -12.77 6.16
CA ALA A 23 -1.88 -14.21 6.09
C ALA A 23 -0.41 -14.58 6.36
N VAL A 24 0.52 -13.63 6.55
CA VAL A 24 1.98 -13.93 6.60
C VAL A 24 2.65 -13.42 7.88
N ILE A 25 2.16 -12.36 8.51
CA ILE A 25 2.66 -11.96 9.84
C ILE A 25 1.90 -12.76 10.90
N GLY A 26 2.15 -14.06 10.93
CA GLY A 26 1.66 -14.98 11.96
C GLY A 26 2.37 -14.71 13.28
N GLY A 27 1.60 -14.61 14.36
CA GLY A 27 2.10 -14.39 15.71
C GLY A 27 3.03 -15.50 16.17
N ASN A 28 4.30 -15.15 16.35
CA ASN A 28 5.25 -15.65 17.35
C ASN A 28 6.66 -15.31 16.86
N THR A 29 7.10 -14.09 17.12
CA THR A 29 8.50 -13.70 17.00
C THR A 29 9.23 -14.06 18.29
N ILE A 30 10.09 -15.08 18.25
CA ILE A 30 11.21 -15.18 19.19
C ILE A 30 12.35 -14.38 18.54
N GLU A 31 12.58 -13.15 19.00
CA GLU A 31 13.59 -12.24 18.46
C GLU A 31 14.66 -11.90 19.51
N HIS A 32 15.93 -11.81 19.10
CA HIS A 32 17.05 -11.43 19.95
C HIS A 32 17.10 -9.90 20.19
N PRO A 33 17.09 -9.42 21.45
CA PRO A 33 16.81 -8.00 21.77
C PRO A 33 17.76 -6.96 21.18
N ASN A 34 19.07 -7.23 21.15
CA ASN A 34 20.07 -6.22 20.77
C ASN A 34 20.05 -5.91 19.26
N LYS A 35 19.86 -6.93 18.42
CA LYS A 35 19.75 -6.75 16.95
C LYS A 35 18.49 -5.97 16.58
N VAL A 36 17.38 -6.20 17.30
CA VAL A 36 16.12 -5.47 17.12
C VAL A 36 16.30 -3.99 17.46
N ILE A 37 17.02 -3.67 18.54
CA ILE A 37 17.25 -2.28 18.96
C ILE A 37 18.10 -1.53 17.91
N GLU A 38 19.19 -2.13 17.42
CA GLU A 38 20.04 -1.50 16.40
C GLU A 38 19.32 -1.28 15.07
N GLU A 39 18.62 -2.29 14.58
CA GLU A 39 17.85 -2.20 13.32
C GLU A 39 16.72 -1.16 13.43
N LYS A 40 16.09 -1.06 14.60
CA LYS A 40 15.07 -0.06 14.90
C LYS A 40 15.66 1.35 14.94
N ASN A 41 16.80 1.55 15.59
CA ASN A 41 17.48 2.85 15.67
C ASN A 41 17.98 3.32 14.30
N LYS A 42 18.57 2.42 13.51
CA LYS A 42 18.99 2.72 12.14
C LYS A 42 17.80 3.08 11.24
N LYS A 43 16.70 2.32 11.33
CA LYS A 43 15.46 2.62 10.60
C LYS A 43 14.93 4.01 10.96
N LEU A 44 14.82 4.31 12.25
CA LEU A 44 14.34 5.60 12.77
C LEU A 44 15.17 6.77 12.22
N SER A 45 16.50 6.64 12.19
CA SER A 45 17.40 7.66 11.62
C SER A 45 17.15 7.87 10.12
N VAL A 46 16.96 6.79 9.35
CA VAL A 46 16.73 6.89 7.90
C VAL A 46 15.35 7.49 7.57
N THR A 47 14.28 7.06 8.25
CA THR A 47 12.93 7.58 8.02
C THR A 47 12.85 9.05 8.39
N LYS A 48 13.47 9.46 9.51
CA LYS A 48 13.51 10.86 9.94
C LYS A 48 14.18 11.77 8.90
N ASN A 49 15.41 11.44 8.50
CA ASN A 49 16.15 12.24 7.52
C ASN A 49 15.41 12.35 6.17
N LEU A 50 14.79 11.24 5.74
CA LEU A 50 14.02 11.23 4.50
C LEU A 50 12.75 12.10 4.60
N ALA A 51 12.03 12.02 5.72
CA ALA A 51 10.83 12.81 5.93
C ALA A 51 11.15 14.32 5.95
N GLU A 52 12.20 14.72 6.67
CA GLU A 52 12.68 16.11 6.71
C GLU A 52 13.13 16.59 5.32
N PHE A 53 13.86 15.76 4.56
CA PHE A 53 14.29 16.09 3.21
C PHE A 53 13.11 16.34 2.26
N ILE A 54 12.14 15.42 2.23
CA ILE A 54 10.97 15.51 1.33
C ILE A 54 10.11 16.73 1.67
N THR A 55 10.04 17.08 2.95
CA THR A 55 9.10 18.09 3.45
C THR A 55 9.74 19.44 3.80
N LYS A 56 11.01 19.64 3.43
CA LYS A 56 11.83 20.83 3.74
C LYS A 56 11.13 22.17 3.49
N TYR A 57 10.28 22.25 2.46
CA TYR A 57 9.59 23.48 2.04
C TYR A 57 8.07 23.43 2.26
N CYS A 58 7.58 22.47 3.06
CA CYS A 58 6.17 22.32 3.38
C CYS A 58 5.85 22.95 4.74
N ASN A 59 4.77 23.72 4.79
CA ASN A 59 4.37 24.48 5.99
C ASN A 59 3.21 23.81 6.73
N THR A 60 2.33 23.12 6.01
CA THR A 60 1.15 22.46 6.59
C THR A 60 1.25 20.94 6.57
N ASP A 61 0.54 20.26 7.46
CA ASP A 61 0.46 18.79 7.46
C ASP A 61 -0.10 18.25 6.15
N ARG A 62 -1.01 18.99 5.50
CA ARG A 62 -1.53 18.63 4.18
C ARG A 62 -0.42 18.66 3.12
N GLU A 63 0.38 19.71 3.08
CA GLU A 63 1.51 19.84 2.15
C GLU A 63 2.54 18.75 2.40
N LYS A 64 2.89 18.50 3.66
CA LYS A 64 3.81 17.43 4.06
C LYS A 64 3.30 16.06 3.62
N ALA A 65 2.04 15.72 3.94
CA ALA A 65 1.44 14.45 3.56
C ALA A 65 1.37 14.28 2.03
N PHE A 66 1.04 15.35 1.29
CA PHE A 66 1.03 15.31 -0.18
C PHE A 66 2.44 15.15 -0.75
N ALA A 67 3.44 15.84 -0.21
CA ALA A 67 4.83 15.73 -0.65
C ALA A 67 5.36 14.29 -0.43
N LEU A 68 5.09 13.69 0.74
CA LEU A 68 5.42 12.29 1.01
C LEU A 68 4.71 11.34 0.04
N TYR A 69 3.39 11.49 -0.12
CA TYR A 69 2.57 10.70 -1.04
C TYR A 69 3.14 10.72 -2.47
N ASN A 70 3.39 11.92 -2.98
CA ASN A 70 3.84 12.15 -4.35
C ASN A 70 5.29 11.66 -4.54
N TRP A 71 6.17 11.93 -3.57
CA TRP A 71 7.56 11.46 -3.61
C TRP A 71 7.63 9.94 -3.62
N LEU A 72 6.86 9.26 -2.76
CA LEU A 72 6.83 7.79 -2.72
C LEU A 72 6.31 7.21 -4.03
N ALA A 73 5.21 7.75 -4.56
CA ALA A 73 4.63 7.27 -5.80
C ALA A 73 5.59 7.43 -7.01
N GLN A 74 6.45 8.45 -7.01
CA GLN A 74 7.47 8.66 -8.04
C GLN A 74 8.72 7.79 -7.83
N ASN A 75 9.23 7.74 -6.59
CA ASN A 75 10.58 7.23 -6.31
C ASN A 75 10.63 5.76 -5.88
N ILE A 76 9.50 5.16 -5.47
CA ILE A 76 9.43 3.75 -5.07
C ILE A 76 8.62 2.97 -6.10
N ALA A 77 9.27 2.06 -6.83
CA ALA A 77 8.69 1.25 -7.89
C ALA A 77 7.79 0.12 -7.40
N TYR A 78 6.84 -0.31 -8.23
CA TYR A 78 6.06 -1.49 -7.92
C TYR A 78 6.94 -2.75 -8.07
N ASP A 79 7.04 -3.57 -7.02
CA ASP A 79 7.95 -4.72 -6.98
C ASP A 79 7.32 -5.95 -7.68
N HIS A 80 7.30 -5.94 -9.02
CA HIS A 80 6.72 -7.06 -9.79
C HIS A 80 7.41 -8.41 -9.52
N GLU A 81 8.70 -8.40 -9.18
CA GLU A 81 9.47 -9.59 -8.83
C GLU A 81 9.03 -10.16 -7.48
N LEU A 82 8.95 -9.31 -6.45
CA LEU A 82 8.43 -9.71 -5.15
C LEU A 82 6.98 -10.20 -5.26
N ARG A 83 6.14 -9.57 -6.10
CA ARG A 83 4.74 -9.98 -6.28
C ARG A 83 4.59 -11.42 -6.77
N THR A 84 5.47 -11.88 -7.66
CA THR A 84 5.35 -13.22 -8.27
C THR A 84 6.18 -14.28 -7.55
N ASN A 85 7.11 -13.89 -6.67
CA ASN A 85 7.99 -14.81 -5.96
C ASN A 85 7.54 -15.06 -4.52
N ARG A 86 6.84 -16.18 -4.28
CA ARG A 86 6.36 -16.57 -2.93
C ARG A 86 7.48 -16.81 -1.93
N LYS A 87 8.62 -17.34 -2.36
CA LYS A 87 9.77 -17.58 -1.45
C LYS A 87 10.30 -16.24 -0.94
N MET A 88 10.51 -15.29 -1.85
CA MET A 88 10.94 -13.94 -1.50
C MET A 88 9.91 -13.23 -0.61
N GLN A 89 8.61 -13.43 -0.84
CA GLN A 89 7.58 -12.88 0.04
C GLN A 89 7.73 -13.41 1.48
N LYS A 90 7.93 -14.71 1.67
CA LYS A 90 8.13 -15.28 3.01
C LYS A 90 9.36 -14.71 3.72
N GLU A 91 10.43 -14.42 2.97
CA GLU A 91 11.66 -13.83 3.52
C GLU A 91 11.50 -12.33 3.87
N VAL A 92 10.76 -11.59 3.05
CA VAL A 92 10.58 -10.13 3.22
C VAL A 92 9.50 -9.81 4.25
N TYR A 93 8.37 -10.51 4.22
CA TYR A 93 7.20 -10.22 5.04
C TYR A 93 7.25 -10.88 6.43
N VAL A 94 8.43 -10.85 7.06
CA VAL A 94 8.64 -11.31 8.43
C VAL A 94 8.29 -10.25 9.48
N SER A 95 8.38 -8.96 9.12
CA SER A 95 7.99 -7.82 9.96
C SER A 95 7.76 -6.57 9.11
N GLU A 96 6.99 -5.60 9.61
CA GLU A 96 6.83 -4.31 8.94
C GLU A 96 8.17 -3.57 8.76
N THR A 97 9.11 -3.74 9.70
CA THR A 97 10.47 -3.18 9.62
C THR A 97 11.22 -3.75 8.41
N SER A 98 11.20 -5.07 8.21
CA SER A 98 11.82 -5.71 7.04
C SER A 98 11.22 -5.20 5.73
N VAL A 99 9.89 -5.08 5.66
CA VAL A 99 9.19 -4.57 4.48
C VAL A 99 9.59 -3.12 4.17
N VAL A 100 9.65 -2.24 5.16
CA VAL A 100 10.06 -0.83 5.01
C VAL A 100 11.53 -0.71 4.61
N GLN A 101 12.43 -1.47 5.25
CA GLN A 101 13.85 -1.49 4.90
C GLN A 101 14.09 -1.95 3.46
N ARG A 102 13.35 -2.97 3.00
CA ARG A 102 13.40 -3.37 1.60
C ARG A 102 12.89 -2.27 0.68
N ALA A 103 11.76 -1.65 1.00
CA ALA A 103 11.19 -0.57 0.20
C ALA A 103 12.20 0.56 -0.03
N LEU A 104 12.91 0.97 1.03
CA LEU A 104 13.95 2.00 0.97
C LEU A 104 15.20 1.54 0.20
N SER A 105 15.72 0.35 0.51
CA SER A 105 16.98 -0.14 -0.08
C SER A 105 16.86 -0.55 -1.55
N LYS A 106 15.73 -1.15 -1.95
CA LYS A 106 15.48 -1.58 -3.34
C LYS A 106 14.73 -0.54 -4.16
N ARG A 107 14.23 0.54 -3.52
CA ARG A 107 13.30 1.50 -4.13
C ARG A 107 12.13 0.80 -4.82
N LYS A 108 11.63 -0.27 -4.19
CA LYS A 108 10.59 -1.15 -4.73
C LYS A 108 9.68 -1.65 -3.61
N ALA A 109 8.36 -1.58 -3.80
CA ALA A 109 7.38 -2.03 -2.81
C ALA A 109 6.12 -2.63 -3.45
N LEU A 110 5.42 -3.46 -2.68
CA LEU A 110 4.00 -3.78 -2.92
C LEU A 110 3.11 -2.91 -2.02
N CYS A 111 1.79 -3.11 -2.08
CA CYS A 111 0.81 -2.26 -1.39
C CYS A 111 1.09 -2.02 0.10
N GLY A 112 1.39 -3.09 0.85
CA GLY A 112 1.81 -2.97 2.25
C GLY A 112 3.06 -2.11 2.43
N GLY A 113 4.09 -2.28 1.60
CA GLY A 113 5.34 -1.53 1.71
C GLY A 113 5.17 -0.03 1.49
N TYR A 114 4.31 0.39 0.54
CA TYR A 114 3.94 1.80 0.42
C TYR A 114 3.24 2.30 1.66
N ALA A 115 2.26 1.53 2.17
CA ALA A 115 1.43 1.96 3.28
C ALA A 115 2.20 2.08 4.61
N PHE A 116 3.11 1.13 4.90
CA PHE A 116 3.98 1.19 6.08
C PHE A 116 4.98 2.32 5.97
N LEU A 117 5.64 2.47 4.81
CA LEU A 117 6.63 3.52 4.62
C LEU A 117 6.00 4.91 4.73
N PHE A 118 4.82 5.13 4.13
CA PHE A 118 4.09 6.39 4.27
C PHE A 118 3.72 6.70 5.72
N ARG A 119 3.18 5.71 6.46
CA ARG A 119 2.87 5.85 7.89
C ARG A 119 4.12 6.19 8.69
N ASP A 120 5.23 5.49 8.44
CA ASP A 120 6.47 5.69 9.19
C ASP A 120 7.04 7.09 8.93
N LEU A 121 7.03 7.58 7.69
CA LEU A 121 7.45 8.96 7.37
C LEU A 121 6.52 10.01 7.99
N CYS A 122 5.19 9.79 7.97
CA CYS A 122 4.25 10.68 8.65
C CYS A 122 4.50 10.75 10.16
N LYS A 123 4.82 9.60 10.78
CA LYS A 123 5.10 9.51 12.21
C LYS A 123 6.30 10.37 12.61
N GLU A 124 7.36 10.41 11.81
CA GLU A 124 8.54 11.29 12.06
C GLU A 124 8.16 12.77 12.09
N LEU A 125 7.08 13.14 11.39
CA LEU A 125 6.58 14.51 11.28
C LEU A 125 5.46 14.82 12.28
N GLY A 126 5.10 13.88 13.15
CA GLY A 126 3.97 14.03 14.08
C GLY A 126 2.59 13.92 13.42
N ILE A 127 2.50 13.50 12.16
CA ILE A 127 1.26 13.39 11.41
C ILE A 127 0.63 12.02 11.69
N GLN A 128 -0.62 12.02 12.16
CA GLN A 128 -1.32 10.78 12.48
C GLN A 128 -1.78 10.07 11.20
N THR A 129 -1.39 8.80 11.07
CA THR A 129 -1.71 7.96 9.92
C THR A 129 -2.17 6.58 10.39
N LYS A 130 -3.10 5.97 9.66
CA LYS A 130 -3.53 4.58 9.83
C LYS A 130 -3.19 3.79 8.59
N VAL A 131 -2.73 2.56 8.79
CA VAL A 131 -2.67 1.55 7.71
C VAL A 131 -3.97 0.78 7.76
N ILE A 132 -4.60 0.63 6.60
CA ILE A 132 -5.88 -0.04 6.43
C ILE A 132 -5.66 -1.24 5.53
N HIS A 133 -5.98 -2.42 6.04
CA HIS A 133 -6.07 -3.63 5.26
C HIS A 133 -7.50 -3.82 4.77
N GLY A 134 -7.64 -4.36 3.56
CA GLY A 134 -8.94 -4.68 3.02
C GLY A 134 -8.82 -5.25 1.62
N PHE A 135 -9.82 -4.94 0.81
CA PHE A 135 -10.02 -5.58 -0.47
C PHE A 135 -10.11 -4.53 -1.56
N SER A 136 -9.46 -4.79 -2.70
CA SER A 136 -9.53 -3.96 -3.89
C SER A 136 -10.11 -4.74 -5.06
N LYS A 137 -11.05 -4.11 -5.78
CA LYS A 137 -11.64 -4.66 -7.01
C LYS A 137 -10.60 -4.92 -8.10
N SER A 138 -9.56 -4.09 -8.16
CA SER A 138 -8.46 -4.22 -9.13
C SER A 138 -7.60 -5.46 -8.90
N TYR A 139 -7.62 -6.02 -7.69
CA TYR A 139 -6.78 -7.18 -7.30
C TYR A 139 -7.61 -8.44 -6.96
N THR A 140 -8.94 -8.34 -6.82
CA THR A 140 -9.83 -9.51 -6.66
C THR A 140 -10.09 -10.16 -8.02
N VAL A 141 -9.09 -10.85 -8.57
CA VAL A 141 -9.22 -11.59 -9.84
C VAL A 141 -9.78 -13.00 -9.62
N ASN A 142 -9.79 -13.50 -8.39
CA ASN A 142 -10.28 -14.84 -8.09
C ASN A 142 -11.36 -14.80 -7.00
N LYS A 143 -12.63 -14.99 -7.38
CA LYS A 143 -13.80 -15.02 -6.47
C LYS A 143 -13.71 -16.12 -5.39
N ASN A 144 -12.76 -17.05 -5.54
CA ASN A 144 -12.63 -18.23 -4.68
C ASN A 144 -11.82 -17.99 -3.40
N ASN A 145 -11.24 -16.80 -3.19
CA ASN A 145 -10.48 -16.52 -1.96
C ASN A 145 -10.74 -15.11 -1.40
N LEU A 146 -12.01 -14.86 -1.08
CA LEU A 146 -12.52 -13.58 -0.57
C LEU A 146 -12.44 -13.43 0.95
N ALA A 147 -11.92 -14.43 1.67
CA ALA A 147 -11.89 -14.41 3.13
C ALA A 147 -10.77 -13.54 3.71
N THR A 148 -9.68 -13.34 2.96
CA THR A 148 -8.52 -12.58 3.43
C THR A 148 -8.41 -11.26 2.65
N PRO A 149 -8.13 -10.13 3.33
CA PRO A 149 -7.79 -8.88 2.67
C PRO A 149 -6.78 -9.13 1.55
N ASN A 150 -6.89 -8.43 0.42
CA ASN A 150 -5.99 -8.52 -0.74
C ASN A 150 -5.19 -7.24 -1.04
N HIS A 151 -5.48 -6.15 -0.32
CA HIS A 151 -4.88 -4.85 -0.54
C HIS A 151 -4.61 -4.10 0.78
N THR A 152 -3.76 -3.07 0.72
CA THR A 152 -3.40 -2.24 1.87
C THR A 152 -3.14 -0.80 1.44
N TRP A 153 -3.71 0.16 2.16
CA TRP A 153 -3.64 1.60 1.89
C TRP A 153 -3.61 2.40 3.20
N ASN A 154 -3.76 3.73 3.14
CA ASN A 154 -3.72 4.57 4.33
C ASN A 154 -4.96 5.46 4.50
N ALA A 155 -5.16 5.87 5.76
CA ALA A 155 -5.85 7.11 6.07
C ALA A 155 -4.90 8.05 6.83
N VAL A 156 -5.01 9.36 6.60
CA VAL A 156 -4.20 10.39 7.25
C VAL A 156 -5.11 11.43 7.90
N LEU A 157 -4.77 11.87 9.11
CA LEU A 157 -5.52 12.89 9.84
C LEU A 157 -4.97 14.28 9.48
N ILE A 158 -5.79 15.12 8.84
CA ILE A 158 -5.43 16.47 8.43
C ILE A 158 -6.53 17.42 8.92
N ASN A 159 -6.17 18.48 9.63
CA ASN A 159 -7.12 19.48 10.14
C ASN A 159 -8.30 18.83 10.90
N GLY A 160 -8.02 17.81 11.72
CA GLY A 160 -9.02 17.10 12.52
C GLY A 160 -9.86 16.06 11.77
N ASN A 161 -9.69 15.89 10.46
CA ASN A 161 -10.48 14.96 9.65
C ASN A 161 -9.61 13.84 9.06
N TRP A 162 -10.15 12.62 9.03
CA TRP A 162 -9.47 11.48 8.40
C TRP A 162 -9.73 11.48 6.90
N HIS A 163 -8.66 11.33 6.11
CA HIS A 163 -8.71 11.31 4.66
C HIS A 163 -8.07 10.05 4.10
N LEU A 164 -8.72 9.41 3.13
CA LEU A 164 -8.24 8.19 2.48
C LEU A 164 -7.22 8.50 1.38
N LEU A 165 -6.21 7.66 1.24
CA LEU A 165 -5.26 7.72 0.14
C LEU A 165 -4.70 6.34 -0.22
N ASP A 166 -4.25 6.20 -1.47
CA ASP A 166 -3.59 4.99 -1.96
C ASP A 166 -2.46 5.30 -2.94
N ILE A 167 -1.23 5.15 -2.47
CA ILE A 167 0.00 5.38 -3.24
C ILE A 167 0.20 4.31 -4.32
N THR A 168 -0.27 3.09 -4.08
CA THR A 168 -0.16 1.99 -5.06
C THR A 168 -0.99 2.30 -6.29
N MET A 169 -2.23 2.77 -6.08
CA MET A 169 -3.14 3.18 -7.15
C MET A 169 -2.69 4.50 -7.80
N ALA A 170 -2.17 5.45 -7.02
CA ALA A 170 -1.57 6.68 -7.52
C ALA A 170 -0.51 6.42 -8.58
N ARG A 171 0.38 5.46 -8.29
CA ARG A 171 1.47 5.08 -9.19
C ARG A 171 0.95 4.34 -10.42
N SER A 172 0.06 3.36 -10.24
CA SER A 172 -0.43 2.53 -11.35
C SER A 172 -1.29 3.30 -12.34
N GLN A 173 -1.99 4.34 -11.89
CA GLN A 173 -2.86 5.18 -12.71
C GLN A 173 -2.26 6.57 -13.00
N GLY A 174 -0.96 6.73 -12.77
CA GLY A 174 -0.23 7.93 -13.16
C GLY A 174 -0.12 8.06 -14.69
N SER A 175 0.10 9.28 -15.16
CA SER A 175 0.29 9.58 -16.59
C SER A 175 1.44 10.55 -16.80
N GLY A 176 2.17 10.41 -17.90
CA GLY A 176 3.31 11.28 -18.23
C GLY A 176 4.41 11.31 -17.15
N GLY A 177 4.63 10.18 -16.47
CA GLY A 177 5.59 10.08 -15.37
C GLY A 177 5.15 10.72 -14.04
N LYS A 178 3.93 11.26 -13.96
CA LYS A 178 3.38 11.85 -12.74
C LYS A 178 2.36 10.91 -12.10
N PRO A 179 2.42 10.70 -10.77
CA PRO A 179 1.38 9.96 -10.06
C PRO A 179 0.03 10.63 -10.19
N SER A 180 -1.03 9.84 -10.18
CA SER A 180 -2.39 10.37 -10.12
C SER A 180 -2.65 11.02 -8.77
N SER A 181 -3.07 12.28 -8.76
CA SER A 181 -3.48 13.00 -7.54
C SER A 181 -4.87 12.58 -7.05
N TYR A 182 -5.64 11.87 -7.86
CA TYR A 182 -6.99 11.40 -7.52
C TYR A 182 -7.00 10.55 -6.25
N TRP A 183 -5.94 9.77 -6.03
CA TRP A 183 -5.81 8.85 -4.90
C TRP A 183 -5.25 9.51 -3.63
N PHE A 184 -5.21 10.84 -3.54
CA PHE A 184 -4.82 11.58 -2.34
C PHE A 184 -6.02 12.33 -1.76
N MET A 185 -6.35 12.05 -0.50
CA MET A 185 -7.53 12.59 0.19
C MET A 185 -8.84 12.35 -0.60
N THR A 186 -8.95 11.17 -1.25
CA THR A 186 -10.11 10.81 -2.05
C THR A 186 -11.35 10.74 -1.17
N ASP A 187 -12.46 11.28 -1.66
CA ASP A 187 -13.73 11.23 -0.97
C ASP A 187 -14.18 9.77 -0.73
N PRO A 188 -14.61 9.41 0.50
CA PRO A 188 -15.05 8.06 0.85
C PRO A 188 -16.08 7.43 -0.08
N THR A 189 -17.01 8.22 -0.62
CA THR A 189 -18.08 7.73 -1.51
C THR A 189 -17.57 7.30 -2.89
N TYR A 190 -16.42 7.83 -3.30
CA TYR A 190 -15.71 7.39 -4.49
C TYR A 190 -14.71 6.27 -4.16
N PHE A 191 -13.99 6.39 -3.04
CA PHE A 191 -12.97 5.40 -2.64
C PHE A 191 -13.59 4.01 -2.38
N ILE A 192 -14.79 3.95 -1.80
CA ILE A 192 -15.50 2.67 -1.56
C ILE A 192 -15.84 1.90 -2.84
N LYS A 193 -15.88 2.54 -4.01
CA LYS A 193 -16.21 1.83 -5.27
C LYS A 193 -15.12 0.85 -5.66
N THR A 194 -13.87 1.09 -5.22
CA THR A 194 -12.71 0.24 -5.48
C THR A 194 -12.17 -0.45 -4.23
N HIS A 195 -12.31 0.15 -3.05
CA HIS A 195 -11.66 -0.32 -1.81
C HIS A 195 -12.67 -0.59 -0.70
N PHE A 196 -12.68 -1.82 -0.18
CA PHE A 196 -13.49 -2.20 0.97
C PHE A 196 -12.60 -2.54 2.15
N PRO A 197 -12.61 -1.78 3.26
CA PRO A 197 -11.76 -2.07 4.41
C PRO A 197 -12.24 -3.32 5.14
N GLU A 198 -11.31 -4.09 5.70
CA GLU A 198 -11.62 -5.23 6.58
C GLU A 198 -12.45 -4.77 7.79
N ASN A 199 -12.02 -3.68 8.42
CA ASN A 199 -12.82 -3.00 9.44
C ASN A 199 -13.61 -1.83 8.82
N ARG A 200 -14.93 -2.00 8.72
CA ARG A 200 -15.86 -1.03 8.10
C ARG A 200 -15.78 0.39 8.67
N LYS A 201 -15.30 0.59 9.90
CA LYS A 201 -15.12 1.93 10.48
C LYS A 201 -14.14 2.80 9.68
N TRP A 202 -13.20 2.16 8.98
CA TRP A 202 -12.21 2.82 8.14
C TRP A 202 -12.71 3.14 6.73
N SER A 203 -13.99 2.89 6.43
CA SER A 203 -14.60 3.35 5.18
C SER A 203 -14.92 4.84 5.23
N PHE A 204 -15.11 5.39 6.43
CA PHE A 204 -15.56 6.78 6.67
C PHE A 204 -16.86 7.16 5.96
N LEU A 205 -17.66 6.19 5.54
CA LEU A 205 -19.01 6.43 5.03
C LEU A 205 -19.95 6.77 6.18
N LYS A 206 -20.84 7.74 5.95
CA LYS A 206 -21.96 8.03 6.86
C LYS A 206 -22.84 6.81 7.08
N HIS A 207 -23.04 6.02 6.02
CA HIS A 207 -23.77 4.75 6.04
C HIS A 207 -22.84 3.65 5.51
N PRO A 208 -22.10 2.93 6.38
CA PRO A 208 -21.19 1.88 5.96
C PRO A 208 -21.94 0.74 5.26
N ILE A 209 -21.47 0.37 4.08
CA ILE A 209 -22.03 -0.74 3.30
C ILE A 209 -21.46 -2.10 3.75
N SER A 210 -22.21 -3.16 3.48
CA SER A 210 -21.76 -4.54 3.60
C SER A 210 -20.80 -4.94 2.47
N ARG A 211 -20.13 -6.08 2.67
CA ARG A 211 -19.27 -6.67 1.64
C ARG A 211 -20.04 -7.01 0.36
N SER A 212 -21.26 -7.54 0.51
CA SER A 212 -22.13 -7.91 -0.62
C SER A 212 -22.57 -6.68 -1.42
N GLU A 213 -22.87 -5.57 -0.75
CA GLU A 213 -23.19 -4.30 -1.43
C GLU A 213 -21.98 -3.75 -2.18
N PHE A 214 -20.79 -3.77 -1.57
CA PHE A 214 -19.55 -3.36 -2.22
C PHE A 214 -19.29 -4.13 -3.53
N GLU A 215 -19.50 -5.44 -3.51
CA GLU A 215 -19.30 -6.32 -4.67
C GLU A 215 -20.26 -6.01 -5.82
N LYS A 216 -21.44 -5.46 -5.53
CA LYS A 216 -22.43 -5.03 -6.52
C LYS A 216 -22.19 -3.63 -7.08
N LEU A 217 -21.37 -2.80 -6.43
CA LEU A 217 -21.05 -1.47 -6.95
C LEU A 217 -20.35 -1.58 -8.32
N PRO A 218 -20.60 -0.66 -9.27
CA PRO A 218 -19.83 -0.60 -10.50
C PRO A 218 -18.35 -0.33 -10.19
N SER A 219 -17.46 -0.99 -10.93
CA SER A 219 -16.03 -0.63 -10.96
C SER A 219 -15.86 0.72 -11.67
N ILE A 220 -14.86 1.49 -11.26
CA ILE A 220 -14.48 2.78 -11.88
C ILE A 220 -13.42 2.53 -12.95
#